data_AF-A0A1Z9JA16-F1
#
_entry.id   AF-A0A1Z9JA16-F1
#
_cell.length_a   1.000
_cell.length_b   1.000
_cell.length_c   1.000
_cell.angle_alpha   90.00
_cell.angle_beta   90.00
_cell.angle_gamma   90.00
#
_symmetry.space_group_name_H-M   'P 1'
#
loop_
_entity.id
_entity.type
_entity.pdbx_description
1 polymer ?
#
loop_
_entity_poly.entity_id
_entity_poly.type
_entity_poly.pdbx_seq_one_letter_code
_entity_poly.pdbx_strand_id
1 'polypeptide(L)'
;MAICQRTDGMRGVSLGDHTDNWIGRLQAEYAKSNATTKQAWQLADWFITSIDPLLIIKGNHDAWSGSGDPLEYIRGVGNIYENWQAMVELLWPNGKRAVLDVRHDHPGGSQWHPLHGQVKEARYNKSGLSADIYIAGHRHTWGMMTTEMQGRVVHMCRAKGFKGHGEYEEVKGFEAQHLGHTITAVFDPDPVSATGFISVFAEPQEAAEFLTYKRGR
;
A
#
# COMPACT_ATOMS: atom_id res chain seq x y z
N MET A 1 8.32 -13.99 13.71
CA MET A 1 7.76 -12.65 13.90
C MET A 1 7.83 -11.91 12.58
N ALA A 2 6.77 -11.18 12.22
CA ALA A 2 6.73 -10.36 11.01
C ALA A 2 7.76 -9.22 11.09
N ILE A 3 8.15 -8.68 9.93
CA ILE A 3 9.22 -7.67 9.89
C ILE A 3 8.89 -6.41 10.69
N CYS A 4 7.63 -5.94 10.65
CA CYS A 4 7.19 -4.80 11.44
C CYS A 4 7.28 -5.07 12.96
N GLN A 5 7.02 -6.30 13.39
CA GLN A 5 7.06 -6.68 14.82
C GLN A 5 8.48 -6.73 15.40
N ARG A 6 9.50 -6.93 14.56
CA ARG A 6 10.91 -7.07 14.98
C ARG A 6 11.75 -5.83 14.70
N THR A 7 11.20 -4.84 14.00
CA THR A 7 11.91 -3.62 13.61
C THR A 7 11.24 -2.42 14.30
N ASP A 8 11.90 -1.88 15.32
CA ASP A 8 11.40 -0.72 16.05
C ASP A 8 11.21 0.50 15.13
N GLY A 9 10.07 1.16 15.27
CA GLY A 9 9.66 2.27 14.40
C GLY A 9 9.08 1.88 13.03
N MET A 10 9.00 0.59 12.70
CA MET A 10 8.36 0.11 11.46
C MET A 10 6.93 -0.34 11.74
N ARG A 11 5.97 0.14 10.94
CA ARG A 11 4.55 -0.21 11.06
C ARG A 11 3.95 -0.54 9.69
N GLY A 12 2.89 -1.35 9.69
CA GLY A 12 2.15 -1.71 8.49
C GLY A 12 1.26 -0.58 7.97
N VAL A 13 1.03 -0.59 6.66
CA VAL A 13 -0.10 0.08 6.00
C VAL A 13 -0.70 -0.93 5.03
N SER A 14 -2.01 -1.15 5.12
CA SER A 14 -2.70 -2.04 4.19
C SER A 14 -3.42 -1.27 3.09
N LEU A 15 -3.32 -1.78 1.86
CA LEU A 15 -3.84 -1.17 0.64
C LEU A 15 -5.09 -1.88 0.09
N GLY A 16 -5.70 -2.79 0.86
CA GLY A 16 -6.98 -3.42 0.51
C GLY A 16 -6.87 -4.79 -0.15
N ASP A 17 -8.05 -5.40 -0.35
CA ASP A 17 -8.29 -6.74 -0.89
C ASP A 17 -7.68 -7.86 -0.02
N HIS A 18 -8.13 -7.94 1.22
CA HIS A 18 -7.63 -8.88 2.23
C HIS A 18 -8.28 -10.25 2.14
N THR A 19 -9.53 -10.28 1.64
CA THR A 19 -10.27 -11.51 1.40
C THR A 19 -10.79 -11.52 -0.02
N ASP A 20 -10.75 -12.69 -0.65
CA ASP A 20 -11.36 -12.85 -1.96
C ASP A 20 -12.88 -12.93 -1.83
N ASN A 21 -13.54 -11.79 -1.99
CA ASN A 21 -14.97 -11.75 -2.27
C ASN A 21 -15.15 -11.80 -3.80
N TRP A 22 -16.04 -12.66 -4.26
CA TRP A 22 -16.18 -12.99 -5.69
C TRP A 22 -17.56 -12.58 -6.17
N ILE A 23 -17.66 -11.46 -6.89
CA ILE A 23 -18.92 -11.00 -7.48
C ILE A 23 -18.87 -11.00 -9.01
N GLY A 24 -20.03 -11.20 -9.64
CA GLY A 24 -20.19 -11.10 -11.08
C GLY A 24 -19.25 -12.00 -11.86
N ARG A 25 -18.42 -11.40 -12.74
CA ARG A 25 -17.51 -12.14 -13.64
C ARG A 25 -16.43 -12.95 -12.90
N LEU A 26 -16.20 -12.67 -11.61
CA LEU A 26 -15.18 -13.34 -10.81
C LEU A 26 -15.67 -14.66 -10.17
N GLN A 27 -16.95 -15.03 -10.35
CA GLN A 27 -17.47 -16.32 -9.88
C GLN A 27 -16.77 -17.53 -10.52
N ALA A 28 -16.25 -17.39 -11.73
CA ALA A 28 -15.47 -18.44 -12.39
C ALA A 28 -14.16 -18.74 -11.64
N GLU A 29 -13.52 -17.71 -11.07
CA GLU A 29 -12.30 -17.87 -10.26
C GLU A 29 -12.62 -18.46 -8.88
N TYR A 30 -13.77 -18.12 -8.29
CA TYR A 30 -14.26 -18.77 -7.07
C TYR A 30 -14.36 -20.29 -7.22
N ALA A 31 -14.89 -20.77 -8.36
CA ALA A 31 -15.01 -22.20 -8.63
C ALA A 31 -13.65 -22.93 -8.73
N LYS A 32 -12.56 -22.19 -9.01
CA LYS A 32 -11.18 -22.71 -9.02
C LYS A 32 -10.49 -22.58 -7.65
N SER A 33 -11.08 -21.85 -6.71
CA SER A 33 -10.48 -21.59 -5.40
C SER A 33 -10.65 -22.79 -4.47
N ASN A 34 -9.54 -23.20 -3.86
CA ASN A 34 -9.53 -24.22 -2.81
C ASN A 34 -9.66 -23.61 -1.40
N ALA A 35 -9.68 -22.28 -1.30
CA ALA A 35 -9.75 -21.57 -0.02
C ALA A 35 -11.21 -21.38 0.42
N THR A 36 -11.53 -21.83 1.62
CA THR A 36 -12.83 -21.56 2.25
C THR A 36 -12.89 -20.14 2.81
N THR A 37 -14.10 -19.60 3.00
CA THR A 37 -14.31 -18.31 3.67
C THR A 37 -13.67 -18.27 5.07
N LYS A 38 -13.72 -19.39 5.82
CA LYS A 38 -13.09 -19.49 7.13
C LYS A 38 -11.56 -19.33 7.05
N GLN A 39 -10.92 -19.98 6.07
CA GLN A 39 -9.48 -19.83 5.85
C GLN A 39 -9.12 -18.40 5.42
N ALA A 40 -9.95 -17.76 4.59
CA ALA A 40 -9.75 -16.37 4.19
C ALA A 40 -9.76 -15.43 5.41
N TRP A 41 -10.72 -15.62 6.35
CA TRP A 41 -10.78 -14.84 7.58
C TRP A 41 -9.56 -15.07 8.48
N GLN A 42 -9.13 -16.34 8.63
CA GLN A 42 -7.92 -16.67 9.41
C GLN A 42 -6.67 -16.04 8.80
N LEU A 43 -6.57 -15.98 7.47
CA LEU A 43 -5.44 -15.36 6.78
C LEU A 43 -5.46 -13.84 6.94
N ALA A 44 -6.63 -13.21 6.80
CA ALA A 44 -6.79 -11.78 7.04
C ALA A 44 -6.44 -11.39 8.49
N ASP A 45 -6.91 -12.18 9.46
CA ASP A 45 -6.62 -11.99 10.89
C ASP A 45 -5.12 -12.11 11.16
N TRP A 46 -4.50 -13.20 10.71
CA TRP A 46 -3.06 -13.38 10.82
C TRP A 46 -2.28 -12.24 10.17
N PHE A 47 -2.65 -11.79 8.97
CA PHE A 47 -1.91 -10.76 8.25
C PHE A 47 -2.01 -9.40 8.94
N ILE A 48 -3.22 -8.95 9.28
CA ILE A 48 -3.45 -7.65 9.92
C ILE A 48 -2.78 -7.60 11.30
N THR A 49 -2.97 -8.63 12.13
CA THR A 49 -2.33 -8.70 13.45
C THR A 49 -0.81 -8.79 13.35
N SER A 50 -0.28 -9.39 12.27
CA SER A 50 1.17 -9.50 12.04
C SER A 50 1.81 -8.16 11.67
N ILE A 51 1.12 -7.30 10.91
CA ILE A 51 1.71 -6.02 10.46
C ILE A 51 1.39 -4.85 11.40
N ASP A 52 0.43 -5.02 12.32
CA ASP A 52 -0.06 -4.00 13.28
C ASP A 52 -0.18 -2.62 12.62
N PRO A 53 -1.12 -2.46 11.67
CA PRO A 53 -1.10 -1.37 10.73
C PRO A 53 -1.53 -0.06 11.37
N LEU A 54 -0.92 1.05 10.95
CA LEU A 54 -1.42 2.38 11.29
C LEU A 54 -2.72 2.69 10.53
N LEU A 55 -2.79 2.23 9.28
CA LEU A 55 -3.85 2.50 8.34
C LEU A 55 -4.21 1.23 7.56
N ILE A 56 -5.51 1.00 7.42
CA ILE A 56 -6.10 -0.05 6.61
C ILE A 56 -7.04 0.63 5.60
N ILE A 57 -6.67 0.57 4.32
CA ILE A 57 -7.56 0.96 3.23
C ILE A 57 -8.34 -0.26 2.77
N LYS A 58 -9.66 -0.12 2.61
CA LYS A 58 -10.50 -1.14 1.99
C LYS A 58 -10.38 -1.10 0.47
N GLY A 59 -10.17 -2.27 -0.11
CA GLY A 59 -10.25 -2.49 -1.55
C GLY A 59 -11.67 -2.80 -2.02
N ASN A 60 -11.82 -3.02 -3.33
CA ASN A 60 -13.13 -3.38 -3.87
C ASN A 60 -13.59 -4.74 -3.34
N HIS A 61 -12.68 -5.71 -3.19
CA HIS A 61 -13.05 -7.02 -2.66
C HIS A 61 -13.50 -6.89 -1.20
N ASP A 62 -12.83 -6.08 -0.38
CA ASP A 62 -13.26 -5.84 1.00
C ASP A 62 -14.66 -5.22 1.04
N ALA A 63 -14.93 -4.22 0.20
CA ALA A 63 -16.23 -3.54 0.15
C ALA A 63 -17.40 -4.48 -0.25
N TRP A 64 -17.13 -5.54 -1.01
CA TRP A 64 -18.17 -6.50 -1.42
C TRP A 64 -18.66 -7.41 -0.30
N SER A 65 -17.96 -7.45 0.84
CA SER A 65 -18.43 -8.18 2.03
C SER A 65 -19.65 -7.54 2.69
N GLY A 66 -19.98 -6.28 2.36
CA GLY A 66 -21.08 -5.55 2.97
C GLY A 66 -20.90 -5.44 4.49
N SER A 67 -21.93 -5.79 5.26
CA SER A 67 -21.88 -5.82 6.74
C SER A 67 -21.10 -7.01 7.31
N GLY A 68 -20.55 -7.87 6.47
CA GLY A 68 -19.78 -9.06 6.86
C GLY A 68 -18.27 -8.87 6.74
N ASP A 69 -17.76 -7.63 6.68
CA ASP A 69 -16.34 -7.37 6.53
C ASP A 69 -15.56 -7.85 7.77
N PRO A 70 -14.67 -8.85 7.64
CA PRO A 70 -13.91 -9.36 8.78
C PRO A 70 -13.02 -8.29 9.41
N LEU A 71 -12.58 -7.29 8.64
CA LEU A 71 -11.67 -6.24 9.12
C LEU A 71 -12.31 -5.33 10.16
N GLU A 72 -13.65 -5.24 10.20
CA GLU A 72 -14.36 -4.50 11.24
C GLU A 72 -14.11 -5.10 12.63
N TYR A 73 -13.86 -6.41 12.70
CA TYR A 73 -13.62 -7.17 13.92
C TYR A 73 -12.14 -7.41 14.21
N ILE A 74 -11.32 -7.55 13.16
CA ILE A 74 -9.88 -7.87 13.27
C ILE A 74 -9.04 -6.64 13.63
N ARG A 75 -9.41 -5.45 13.14
CA ARG A 75 -8.60 -4.25 13.32
C ARG A 75 -8.38 -3.93 14.81
N GLY A 76 -7.16 -3.50 15.13
CA GLY A 76 -6.79 -3.08 16.46
C GLY A 76 -7.35 -1.70 16.83
N VAL A 77 -7.36 -1.42 18.14
CA VAL A 77 -7.66 -0.08 18.66
C VAL A 77 -6.63 0.91 18.13
N GLY A 78 -7.09 2.01 17.53
CA GLY A 78 -6.24 3.06 16.99
C GLY A 78 -5.79 2.84 15.54
N ASN A 79 -6.15 1.72 14.90
CA ASN A 79 -5.96 1.57 13.45
C ASN A 79 -6.96 2.48 12.72
N ILE A 80 -6.44 3.34 11.84
CA ILE A 80 -7.29 4.10 10.91
C ILE A 80 -7.83 3.11 9.88
N TYR A 81 -9.13 3.15 9.61
CA TYR A 81 -9.79 2.22 8.70
C TYR A 81 -10.73 2.98 7.77
N GLU A 82 -10.35 3.07 6.51
CA GLU A 82 -11.00 3.95 5.54
C GLU A 82 -11.41 3.21 4.27
N ASN A 83 -12.50 3.68 3.67
CA ASN A 83 -12.97 3.16 2.40
C ASN A 83 -12.17 3.78 1.26
N TRP A 84 -11.51 2.93 0.45
CA TRP A 84 -10.86 3.28 -0.82
C TRP A 84 -9.64 4.22 -0.77
N GLN A 85 -9.63 5.21 0.12
CA GLN A 85 -8.57 6.21 0.21
C GLN A 85 -8.52 6.88 1.58
N ALA A 86 -7.33 7.33 1.98
CA ALA A 86 -7.12 8.22 3.11
C ALA A 86 -5.99 9.21 2.80
N MET A 87 -6.17 10.44 3.28
CA MET A 87 -5.11 11.43 3.40
C MET A 87 -4.65 11.44 4.85
N VAL A 88 -3.37 11.14 5.10
CA VAL A 88 -2.81 11.04 6.45
C VAL A 88 -1.64 11.99 6.59
N GLU A 89 -1.61 12.77 7.68
CA GLU A 89 -0.44 13.55 8.05
C GLU A 89 0.31 12.85 9.19
N LEU A 90 1.61 12.63 9.00
CA LEU A 90 2.52 12.23 10.06
C LEU A 90 3.21 13.49 10.60
N LEU A 91 3.18 13.68 11.92
CA LEU A 91 3.79 14.81 12.61
C LEU A 91 4.84 14.30 13.61
N TRP A 92 6.08 14.78 13.47
CA TRP A 92 7.17 14.47 14.40
C TRP A 92 7.30 15.54 15.49
N PRO A 93 7.91 15.22 16.66
CA PRO A 93 8.09 16.18 17.75
C PRO A 93 8.86 17.46 17.38
N ASN A 94 9.73 17.40 16.37
CA ASN A 94 10.46 18.55 15.84
C ASN A 94 9.61 19.44 14.90
N GLY A 95 8.33 19.14 14.71
CA GLY A 95 7.41 19.86 13.84
C GLY A 95 7.54 19.50 12.35
N LYS A 96 8.43 18.58 11.98
CA LYS A 96 8.48 18.02 10.62
C LYS A 96 7.18 17.27 10.35
N ARG A 97 6.66 17.40 9.13
CA ARG A 97 5.44 16.73 8.69
C ARG A 97 5.61 16.03 7.35
N ALA A 98 4.88 14.94 7.16
CA ALA A 98 4.73 14.27 5.87
C ALA A 98 3.25 14.01 5.61
N VAL A 99 2.78 14.32 4.40
CA VAL A 99 1.41 14.02 3.97
C VAL A 99 1.43 12.79 3.06
N LEU A 100 0.57 11.81 3.34
CA LEU A 100 0.44 10.57 2.61
C LEU A 100 -0.92 10.53 1.92
N ASP A 101 -0.91 10.30 0.60
CA ASP A 101 -2.11 9.95 -0.18
C ASP A 101 -2.10 8.43 -0.42
N VAL A 102 -2.88 7.72 0.39
CA VAL A 102 -2.91 6.26 0.42
C VAL A 102 -4.25 5.79 -0.12
N ARG A 103 -4.24 5.04 -1.23
CA ARG A 103 -5.46 4.58 -1.88
C ARG A 103 -5.39 3.12 -2.26
N HIS A 104 -6.55 2.48 -2.41
CA HIS A 104 -6.62 1.19 -3.06
C HIS A 104 -6.16 1.31 -4.52
N ASP A 105 -6.68 2.31 -5.25
CA ASP A 105 -6.18 2.70 -6.57
C ASP A 105 -6.29 4.21 -6.83
N HIS A 106 -5.37 4.72 -7.65
CA HIS A 106 -5.41 6.08 -8.18
C HIS A 106 -6.05 6.10 -9.57
N PRO A 107 -7.04 6.97 -9.83
CA PRO A 107 -7.73 7.03 -11.12
C PRO A 107 -6.80 7.31 -12.31
N GLY A 108 -6.94 6.48 -13.35
CA GLY A 108 -6.16 6.57 -14.59
C GLY A 108 -5.08 5.49 -14.65
N GLY A 109 -4.98 4.84 -15.81
CA GLY A 109 -4.04 3.75 -16.07
C GLY A 109 -3.26 3.96 -17.37
N SER A 110 -2.18 3.22 -17.53
CA SER A 110 -1.36 3.18 -18.74
C SER A 110 -0.78 1.79 -18.88
N GLN A 111 -0.75 1.25 -20.11
CA GLN A 111 -0.03 0.02 -20.42
C GLN A 111 1.49 0.22 -20.39
N TRP A 112 1.95 1.47 -20.44
CA TRP A 112 3.36 1.85 -20.55
C TRP A 112 3.97 2.33 -19.24
N HIS A 113 3.13 2.67 -18.25
CA HIS A 113 3.62 3.29 -17.01
C HIS A 113 2.77 2.87 -15.81
N PRO A 114 3.28 1.97 -14.94
CA PRO A 114 2.50 1.39 -13.83
C PRO A 114 2.08 2.43 -12.78
N LEU A 115 2.77 3.57 -12.72
CA LEU A 115 2.49 4.67 -11.80
C LEU A 115 1.69 5.81 -12.44
N HIS A 116 1.06 5.60 -13.61
CA HIS A 116 0.36 6.68 -14.32
C HIS A 116 -0.69 7.40 -13.46
N GLY A 117 -1.49 6.65 -12.69
CA GLY A 117 -2.49 7.22 -11.78
C GLY A 117 -1.84 8.09 -10.70
N GLN A 118 -0.77 7.61 -10.08
CA GLN A 118 -0.02 8.33 -9.04
C GLN A 118 0.65 9.60 -9.60
N VAL A 119 1.27 9.53 -10.77
CA VAL A 119 1.87 10.71 -11.44
C VAL A 119 0.80 11.75 -11.76
N LYS A 120 -0.35 11.31 -12.27
CA LYS A 120 -1.48 12.19 -12.55
C LYS A 120 -1.98 12.87 -11.28
N GLU A 121 -2.13 12.11 -10.20
CA GLU A 121 -2.58 12.65 -8.92
C GLU A 121 -1.56 13.66 -8.35
N ALA A 122 -0.27 13.30 -8.33
CA ALA A 122 0.81 14.20 -7.90
C ALA A 122 0.87 15.50 -8.73
N ARG A 123 0.62 15.42 -10.04
CA ARG A 123 0.70 16.56 -10.96
C ARG A 123 -0.47 17.51 -10.82
N TYR A 124 -1.68 16.98 -10.72
CA TYR A 124 -2.91 17.75 -10.78
C TYR A 124 -3.58 17.97 -9.42
N ASN A 125 -3.14 17.25 -8.38
CA ASN A 125 -3.64 17.36 -7.01
C ASN A 125 -5.18 17.34 -6.93
N LYS A 126 -5.80 16.26 -7.43
CA LYS A 126 -7.26 16.21 -7.52
C LYS A 126 -7.94 16.06 -6.16
N SER A 127 -7.26 15.49 -5.18
CA SER A 127 -7.69 15.48 -3.77
C SER A 127 -7.69 16.86 -3.12
N GLY A 128 -7.10 17.88 -3.77
CA GLY A 128 -7.01 19.24 -3.24
C GLY A 128 -5.89 19.44 -2.22
N LEU A 129 -5.12 18.39 -1.89
CA LEU A 129 -3.99 18.43 -0.95
C LEU A 129 -2.75 17.76 -1.54
N SER A 130 -1.67 18.52 -1.62
CA SER A 130 -0.37 18.03 -2.08
C SER A 130 0.21 17.04 -1.05
N ALA A 131 0.43 15.79 -1.45
CA ALA A 131 0.97 14.72 -0.61
C ALA A 131 2.43 14.39 -0.94
N ASP A 132 3.28 14.16 0.05
CA ASP A 132 4.70 13.85 -0.15
C ASP A 132 4.90 12.44 -0.69
N ILE A 133 3.97 11.53 -0.41
CA ILE A 133 3.89 10.21 -1.03
C ILE A 133 2.48 9.92 -1.56
N TYR A 134 2.40 9.39 -2.78
CA TYR A 134 1.19 8.86 -3.40
C TYR A 134 1.36 7.36 -3.60
N ILE A 135 0.62 6.54 -2.87
CA ILE A 135 0.79 5.07 -2.88
C ILE A 135 -0.54 4.34 -3.10
N ALA A 136 -0.49 3.27 -3.93
CA ALA A 136 -1.65 2.40 -4.14
C ALA A 136 -1.31 0.94 -4.40
N GLY A 137 -2.34 0.08 -4.39
CA GLY A 137 -2.28 -1.36 -4.67
C GLY A 137 -3.05 -1.73 -5.93
N HIS A 138 -4.04 -2.64 -5.80
CA HIS A 138 -5.10 -3.01 -6.77
C HIS A 138 -4.68 -3.62 -8.13
N ARG A 139 -3.77 -2.98 -8.87
CA ARG A 139 -3.46 -3.36 -10.27
C ARG A 139 -2.45 -4.49 -10.42
N HIS A 140 -1.99 -5.06 -9.32
CA HIS A 140 -1.03 -6.17 -9.32
C HIS A 140 0.25 -5.89 -10.14
N THR A 141 0.67 -4.62 -10.13
CA THR A 141 1.96 -4.15 -10.63
C THR A 141 2.63 -3.32 -9.57
N TRP A 142 3.96 -3.23 -9.60
CA TRP A 142 4.74 -2.39 -8.72
C TRP A 142 5.52 -1.33 -9.48
N GLY A 143 5.92 -0.31 -8.74
CA GLY A 143 6.82 0.73 -9.23
C GLY A 143 7.12 1.75 -8.14
N MET A 144 8.25 2.42 -8.26
CA MET A 144 8.62 3.56 -7.43
C MET A 144 9.20 4.67 -8.30
N MET A 145 8.80 5.90 -8.02
CA MET A 145 9.36 7.08 -8.67
C MET A 145 9.51 8.18 -7.62
N THR A 146 10.71 8.74 -7.54
CA THR A 146 10.99 9.95 -6.77
C THR A 146 11.38 11.04 -7.74
N THR A 147 10.77 12.22 -7.63
CA THR A 147 11.12 13.37 -8.47
C THR A 147 10.81 14.67 -7.75
N GLU A 148 11.21 15.79 -8.34
CA GLU A 148 10.75 17.10 -7.91
C GLU A 148 9.54 17.53 -8.73
N MET A 149 8.46 17.90 -8.07
CA MET A 149 7.25 18.38 -8.71
C MET A 149 6.57 19.42 -7.84
N GLN A 150 6.09 20.52 -8.44
CA GLN A 150 5.47 21.63 -7.69
C GLN A 150 6.40 22.20 -6.59
N GLY A 151 7.73 22.20 -6.80
CA GLY A 151 8.70 22.77 -5.87
C GLY A 151 8.99 21.91 -4.63
N ARG A 152 8.67 20.62 -4.67
CA ARG A 152 8.88 19.66 -3.57
C ARG A 152 9.29 18.29 -4.10
N VAL A 153 10.01 17.54 -3.27
CA VAL A 153 10.28 16.12 -3.53
C VAL A 153 9.00 15.34 -3.32
N VAL A 154 8.64 14.50 -4.29
CA VAL A 154 7.42 13.69 -4.25
C VAL A 154 7.76 12.24 -4.59
N HIS A 155 7.15 11.32 -3.85
CA HIS A 155 7.27 9.88 -4.05
C HIS A 155 5.96 9.32 -4.60
N MET A 156 6.04 8.54 -5.67
CA MET A 156 4.89 7.88 -6.29
C MET A 156 5.19 6.38 -6.32
N CYS A 157 4.31 5.61 -5.69
CA CYS A 157 4.56 4.20 -5.42
C CYS A 157 3.33 3.35 -5.76
N ARG A 158 3.58 2.11 -6.18
CA ARG A 158 2.56 1.07 -6.24
C ARG A 158 3.13 -0.22 -5.67
N ALA A 159 2.40 -0.82 -4.75
CA ALA A 159 2.69 -2.18 -4.30
C ALA A 159 1.89 -3.17 -5.15
N LYS A 160 2.53 -4.26 -5.57
CA LYS A 160 1.90 -5.32 -6.35
C LYS A 160 0.87 -6.11 -5.52
N GLY A 161 1.13 -6.28 -4.23
CA GLY A 161 0.45 -7.29 -3.42
C GLY A 161 0.89 -8.71 -3.80
N PHE A 162 0.24 -9.71 -3.21
CA PHE A 162 0.68 -11.11 -3.29
C PHE A 162 0.01 -11.93 -4.39
N LYS A 163 -0.94 -11.34 -5.14
CA LYS A 163 -1.58 -12.03 -6.25
C LYS A 163 -0.56 -12.35 -7.35
N GLY A 164 -0.57 -13.61 -7.77
CA GLY A 164 0.21 -14.10 -8.90
C GLY A 164 -0.31 -13.57 -10.24
N HIS A 165 0.45 -13.84 -11.29
CA HIS A 165 -0.01 -13.64 -12.66
C HIS A 165 -0.97 -14.78 -13.02
N GLY A 166 -2.17 -14.45 -13.52
CA GLY A 166 -3.20 -15.42 -13.85
C GLY A 166 -3.48 -15.51 -15.35
N GLU A 167 -4.44 -16.37 -15.69
CA GLU A 167 -4.90 -16.60 -17.07
C GLU A 167 -5.39 -15.32 -17.75
N TYR A 168 -6.06 -14.43 -17.00
CA TYR A 168 -6.55 -13.16 -17.53
C TYR A 168 -5.40 -12.27 -18.03
N GLU A 169 -4.35 -12.13 -17.23
CA GLU A 169 -3.20 -11.32 -17.57
C GLU A 169 -2.43 -11.91 -18.75
N GLU A 170 -2.30 -13.24 -18.80
CA GLU A 170 -1.68 -13.98 -19.92
C GLU A 170 -2.44 -13.76 -21.23
N VAL A 171 -3.75 -13.96 -21.23
CA VAL A 171 -4.61 -13.76 -22.42
C VAL A 171 -4.58 -12.31 -22.91
N LYS A 172 -4.40 -11.34 -21.99
CA LYS A 172 -4.30 -9.92 -22.34
C LYS A 172 -2.89 -9.47 -22.70
N GLY A 173 -1.90 -10.36 -22.59
CA GLY A 173 -0.49 -10.05 -22.87
C GLY A 173 0.08 -8.99 -21.92
N PHE A 174 -0.41 -8.94 -20.68
CA PHE A 174 0.17 -8.06 -19.67
C PHE A 174 1.50 -8.61 -19.18
N GLU A 175 2.43 -7.72 -18.86
CA GLU A 175 3.73 -8.12 -18.32
C GLU A 175 3.58 -8.72 -16.92
N ALA A 176 4.22 -9.88 -16.70
CA ALA A 176 4.30 -10.50 -15.39
C ALA A 176 5.40 -9.84 -14.55
N GLN A 177 5.03 -9.35 -13.37
CA GLN A 177 5.99 -8.88 -12.37
C GLN A 177 6.04 -9.83 -11.19
N HIS A 178 7.24 -10.14 -10.71
CA HIS A 178 7.46 -11.12 -9.64
C HIS A 178 7.97 -10.51 -8.33
N LEU A 179 8.23 -9.20 -8.31
CA LEU A 179 8.78 -8.46 -7.17
C LEU A 179 7.82 -7.37 -6.70
N GLY A 180 8.24 -6.57 -5.71
CA GLY A 180 7.52 -5.37 -5.27
C GLY A 180 6.16 -5.67 -4.64
N HIS A 181 6.05 -6.81 -3.95
CA HIS A 181 4.84 -7.21 -3.21
C HIS A 181 4.41 -6.16 -2.18
N THR A 182 5.39 -5.45 -1.62
CA THR A 182 5.22 -4.33 -0.70
C THR A 182 6.07 -3.15 -1.15
N ILE A 183 5.79 -1.97 -0.59
CA ILE A 183 6.66 -0.80 -0.67
C ILE A 183 6.80 -0.27 0.76
N THR A 184 8.03 0.00 1.18
CA THR A 184 8.31 0.59 2.50
C THR A 184 8.87 2.00 2.33
N ALA A 185 8.32 2.95 3.08
CA ALA A 185 8.84 4.31 3.17
C ALA A 185 9.49 4.51 4.55
N VAL A 186 10.75 4.95 4.56
CA VAL A 186 11.48 5.36 5.76
C VAL A 186 11.56 6.87 5.79
N PHE A 187 11.14 7.47 6.92
CA PHE A 187 11.12 8.90 7.12
C PHE A 187 12.23 9.31 8.09
N ASP A 188 13.11 10.20 7.64
CA ASP A 188 14.15 10.81 8.47
C ASP A 188 13.71 12.24 8.83
N PRO A 189 13.23 12.51 10.06
CA PRO A 189 12.67 13.81 10.41
C PRO A 189 13.73 14.91 10.50
N ASP A 190 15.03 14.57 10.51
CA ASP A 190 16.15 15.50 10.57
C ASP A 190 17.14 15.28 9.39
N PRO A 191 16.65 15.38 8.13
CA PRO A 191 17.45 15.01 6.98
C PRO A 191 18.41 16.13 6.59
N VAL A 192 19.54 15.78 5.97
CA VAL A 192 20.52 16.76 5.45
C VAL A 192 19.92 17.65 4.36
N SER A 193 18.98 17.12 3.57
CA SER A 193 18.25 17.87 2.54
C SER A 193 16.87 17.26 2.30
N ALA A 194 16.04 17.92 1.49
CA ALA A 194 14.68 17.45 1.20
C ALA A 194 14.63 16.04 0.58
N THR A 195 15.64 15.64 -0.20
CA THR A 195 15.72 14.29 -0.79
C THR A 195 16.00 13.20 0.24
N GLY A 196 16.55 13.56 1.40
CA GLY A 196 16.79 12.64 2.51
C GLY A 196 15.58 12.43 3.41
N PHE A 197 14.50 13.21 3.23
CA PHE A 197 13.35 13.17 4.13
C PHE A 197 12.61 11.83 4.06
N ILE A 198 12.42 11.29 2.84
CA ILE A 198 11.72 10.03 2.60
C ILE A 198 12.58 9.17 1.68
N SER A 199 12.83 7.93 2.10
CA SER A 199 13.48 6.89 1.29
C SER A 199 12.48 5.76 1.05
N VAL A 200 12.32 5.33 -0.20
CA VAL A 200 11.36 4.27 -0.58
C VAL A 200 12.08 3.02 -1.06
N PHE A 201 11.58 1.86 -0.64
CA PHE A 201 12.19 0.55 -0.88
C PHE A 201 11.12 -0.45 -1.34
N ALA A 202 11.48 -1.32 -2.29
CA ALA A 202 10.64 -2.45 -2.67
C ALA A 202 10.80 -3.64 -1.71
N GLU A 203 11.98 -3.80 -1.13
CA GLU A 203 12.27 -4.86 -0.17
C GLU A 203 12.20 -4.34 1.27
N PRO A 204 11.28 -4.87 2.11
CA PRO A 204 11.11 -4.38 3.46
C PRO A 204 12.30 -4.70 4.37
N GLN A 205 13.10 -5.72 4.03
CA GLN A 205 14.34 -6.07 4.74
C GLN A 205 15.38 -4.96 4.62
N GLU A 206 15.63 -4.46 3.40
CA GLU A 206 16.56 -3.36 3.16
C GLU A 206 16.09 -2.08 3.87
N ALA A 207 14.79 -1.81 3.84
CA ALA A 207 14.20 -0.68 4.56
C ALA A 207 14.40 -0.77 6.07
N ALA A 208 14.24 -1.97 6.65
CA ALA A 208 14.45 -2.21 8.08
C ALA A 208 15.92 -2.03 8.48
N GLU A 209 16.85 -2.52 7.67
CA GLU A 209 18.30 -2.31 7.86
C GLU A 209 18.66 -0.82 7.79
N PHE A 210 18.12 -0.12 6.79
CA PHE A 210 18.32 1.33 6.63
C PHE A 210 17.74 2.14 7.79
N LEU A 211 16.53 1.81 8.25
CA LEU A 211 15.90 2.42 9.43
C LEU A 211 16.76 2.20 10.68
N THR A 212 17.21 0.96 10.90
CA THR A 212 18.07 0.60 12.05
C THR A 212 19.37 1.40 12.02
N TYR A 213 20.00 1.49 10.84
CA TYR A 213 21.20 2.30 10.65
C TYR A 213 20.97 3.78 10.96
N LYS A 214 19.87 4.36 10.48
CA LYS A 214 19.51 5.76 10.72
C LYS A 214 19.25 6.07 12.19
N ARG A 215 18.62 5.14 12.93
CA ARG A 215 18.32 5.29 14.36
C ARG A 215 19.54 5.13 15.27
N GLY A 216 20.60 4.49 14.80
CA GLY A 216 21.85 4.33 15.53
C GLY A 216 22.82 5.51 15.39
N ARG A 217 22.45 6.55 14.64
CA ARG A 217 23.17 7.83 14.54
C ARG A 217 22.66 8.81 15.59
#